data_AF-A0A7X8QL10-F1
#
_entry.id   AF-A0A7X8QL10-F1
#
_cell.length_a   1.000
_cell.length_b   1.000
_cell.length_c   1.000
_cell.angle_alpha   90.00
_cell.angle_beta   90.00
_cell.angle_gamma   90.00
#
_symmetry.space_group_name_H-M   'P 1'
#
loop_
_entity.id
_entity.type
_entity.pdbx_description
1 polymer ?
#
loop_
_entity_poly.entity_id
_entity_poly.type
_entity_poly.pdbx_seq_one_letter_code
_entity_poly.pdbx_strand_id
1 'polypeptide(L)'
;MSHIKNSRKVLVLLFIAIVLLFTASVTVSAELRSKVLFTINETRNMAISVSYSSEVPVISFIGPDGEKYYDGVPDNKISVEYTEGVIYYMISNAMPGDWTIEYDKLSNPTLEITYAPYAEIVRIERFIVESIENEAANISFDVSYIDNSDFEYIVSAAITNENNTVTGQKELLKGSGSSNTTTSVKVPLSSLSSYDRYHLKLEVYLDSGGLETFDTAVTEESFSYDNNREPKGINDFYAEINLTEESLLIDWSSESVYNCQE
;
A
#
# COMPACT_ATOMS: atom_id res chain seq x y z
N MET A 1 -48.97 30.22 64.44
CA MET A 1 -48.91 29.26 63.30
C MET A 1 -48.92 29.89 61.90
N SER A 2 -49.06 31.22 61.74
CA SER A 2 -49.07 31.87 60.41
C SER A 2 -47.66 32.13 59.82
N HIS A 3 -46.68 32.52 60.66
CA HIS A 3 -45.32 32.86 60.19
C HIS A 3 -44.50 31.69 59.61
N ILE A 4 -44.69 30.46 60.12
CA ILE A 4 -43.95 29.26 59.67
C ILE A 4 -44.38 28.82 58.26
N LYS A 5 -45.61 29.14 57.85
CA LYS A 5 -46.14 28.78 56.53
C LYS A 5 -45.59 29.69 55.43
N ASN A 6 -45.28 30.95 55.75
CA ASN A 6 -44.65 31.89 54.82
C ASN A 6 -43.15 31.64 54.66
N SER A 7 -42.43 31.23 55.72
CA SER A 7 -40.99 30.94 55.61
C SER A 7 -40.71 29.72 54.72
N ARG A 8 -41.56 28.68 54.76
CA ARG A 8 -41.46 27.52 53.86
C ARG A 8 -41.66 27.88 52.38
N LYS A 9 -42.57 28.80 52.06
CA LYS A 9 -42.79 29.25 50.67
C LYS A 9 -41.62 30.06 50.14
N VAL A 10 -41.04 30.92 50.98
CA VAL A 10 -39.84 31.70 50.64
C VAL A 10 -38.63 30.78 50.44
N LEU A 11 -38.46 29.76 51.28
CA LEU A 11 -37.36 28.79 51.16
C LEU A 11 -37.45 27.96 49.87
N VAL A 12 -38.66 27.52 49.49
CA VAL A 12 -38.89 26.77 48.24
C VAL A 12 -38.64 27.66 47.02
N LEU A 13 -39.08 28.92 47.03
CA LEU A 13 -38.78 29.89 45.98
C LEU A 13 -37.27 30.16 45.86
N LEU A 14 -36.55 30.24 46.98
CA LEU A 14 -35.10 30.40 47.00
C LEU A 14 -34.40 29.17 46.40
N PHE A 15 -34.87 27.96 46.72
CA PHE A 15 -34.33 26.71 46.19
C PHE A 15 -34.56 26.59 44.68
N ILE A 16 -35.76 26.95 44.19
CA ILE A 16 -36.08 26.98 42.76
C ILE A 16 -35.23 28.02 42.03
N ALA A 17 -35.01 29.20 42.63
CA ALA A 17 -34.14 30.23 42.07
C ALA A 17 -32.66 29.78 42.01
N ILE A 18 -32.16 29.07 43.03
CA ILE A 18 -30.81 28.51 43.04
C ILE A 18 -30.67 27.39 41.99
N VAL A 19 -31.65 26.50 41.86
CA VAL A 19 -31.65 25.46 40.81
C VAL A 19 -31.71 26.09 39.40
N LEU A 20 -32.49 27.16 39.21
CA LEU A 20 -32.55 27.92 37.96
C LEU A 20 -31.23 28.65 37.64
N LEU A 21 -30.50 29.10 38.66
CA LEU A 21 -29.16 29.70 38.51
C LEU A 21 -28.09 28.65 38.16
N PHE A 22 -28.27 27.38 38.55
CA PHE A 22 -27.39 26.28 38.11
C PHE A 22 -27.76 25.70 36.74
N THR A 23 -28.97 25.99 36.22
CA THR A 23 -29.31 25.74 34.80
C THR A 23 -28.94 26.91 33.89
N ALA A 24 -28.24 27.94 34.40
CA ALA A 24 -27.61 28.94 33.56
C ALA A 24 -26.63 28.19 32.66
N SER A 25 -27.07 28.05 31.42
CA SER A 25 -26.48 27.30 30.34
C SER A 25 -24.96 27.44 30.38
N VAL A 26 -24.25 26.32 30.49
CA VAL A 26 -22.87 26.27 30.00
C VAL A 26 -22.99 26.59 28.52
N THR A 27 -22.79 27.85 28.16
CA THR A 27 -22.64 28.25 26.78
C THR A 27 -21.31 27.65 26.35
N VAL A 28 -21.37 26.41 25.84
CA VAL A 28 -20.32 25.86 25.00
C VAL A 28 -20.30 26.77 23.80
N SER A 29 -19.41 27.77 23.84
CA SER A 29 -19.20 28.65 22.70
C SER A 29 -18.55 27.79 21.64
N ALA A 30 -19.32 27.45 20.61
CA ALA A 30 -18.81 26.99 19.33
C ALA A 30 -17.77 28.02 18.85
N GLU A 31 -16.49 27.71 19.07
CA GLU A 31 -15.38 28.55 18.62
C GLU A 31 -14.81 27.88 17.38
N LEU A 32 -15.21 28.41 16.22
CA LEU A 32 -14.60 28.02 14.96
C LEU A 32 -13.13 28.41 15.01
N ARG A 33 -12.25 27.41 14.96
CA ARG A 33 -10.79 27.59 14.92
C ARG A 33 -10.29 27.31 13.52
N SER A 34 -9.29 28.09 13.10
CA SER A 34 -8.63 27.93 11.81
C SER A 34 -7.12 27.99 11.98
N LYS A 35 -6.39 27.08 11.33
CA LYS A 35 -4.92 27.09 11.26
C LYS A 35 -4.42 26.37 10.02
N VAL A 36 -3.24 26.77 9.53
CA VAL A 36 -2.51 25.97 8.55
C VAL A 36 -2.26 24.58 9.16
N LEU A 37 -2.69 23.55 8.45
CA LEU A 37 -2.55 22.16 8.84
C LEU A 37 -1.22 21.61 8.34
N PHE A 38 -0.96 21.73 7.03
CA PHE A 38 0.29 21.32 6.39
C PHE A 38 0.54 22.13 5.11
N THR A 39 1.77 22.04 4.60
CA THR A 39 2.19 22.57 3.31
C THR A 39 2.83 21.46 2.49
N ILE A 40 2.40 21.28 1.24
CA ILE A 40 2.98 20.32 0.30
C ILE A 40 3.55 21.04 -0.92
N ASN A 41 4.68 20.56 -1.45
CA ASN A 41 5.39 21.22 -2.56
C ASN A 41 5.04 20.66 -3.94
N GLU A 42 4.37 19.52 -3.98
CA GLU A 42 3.95 18.83 -5.19
C GLU A 42 2.61 18.12 -4.94
N THR A 43 1.90 17.79 -6.01
CA THR A 43 0.61 17.10 -5.93
C THR A 43 0.80 15.71 -5.34
N ARG A 44 0.01 15.37 -4.31
CA ARG A 44 0.02 14.05 -3.67
C ARG A 44 -1.26 13.77 -2.90
N ASN A 45 -1.52 12.51 -2.64
CA ASN A 45 -2.63 12.10 -1.78
C ASN A 45 -2.28 12.31 -0.30
N MET A 46 -3.22 12.85 0.49
CA MET A 46 -3.01 13.19 1.89
C MET A 46 -4.11 12.60 2.77
N ALA A 47 -3.70 11.88 3.82
CA ALA A 47 -4.56 11.35 4.85
C ALA A 47 -4.48 12.24 6.09
N ILE A 48 -5.63 12.51 6.70
CA ILE A 48 -5.74 13.29 7.93
C ILE A 48 -6.58 12.48 8.92
N SER A 49 -6.06 12.24 10.11
CA SER A 49 -6.84 11.64 11.20
C SER A 49 -7.17 12.71 12.24
N VAL A 50 -8.42 12.71 12.70
CA VAL A 50 -8.93 13.61 13.73
C VAL A 50 -9.52 12.76 14.86
N SER A 51 -8.78 12.63 15.95
CA SER A 51 -9.22 11.90 17.14
C SER A 51 -9.97 12.80 18.12
N TYR A 52 -11.08 12.31 18.67
CA TYR A 52 -11.98 13.02 19.57
C TYR A 52 -12.47 12.08 20.69
N SER A 53 -13.03 12.64 21.77
CA SER A 53 -13.33 11.87 23.00
C SER A 53 -14.78 11.99 23.50
N SER A 54 -15.52 12.99 23.02
CA SER A 54 -16.88 13.26 23.48
C SER A 54 -17.89 13.25 22.34
N GLU A 55 -17.74 14.19 21.39
CA GLU A 55 -18.70 14.41 20.29
C GLU A 55 -17.95 14.46 18.96
N VAL A 56 -18.59 14.07 17.87
CA VAL A 56 -17.99 14.17 16.52
C VAL A 56 -17.78 15.65 16.18
N PRO A 57 -16.53 16.14 16.02
CA PRO A 57 -16.28 17.54 15.72
C PRO A 57 -16.75 17.91 14.30
N VAL A 58 -17.00 19.20 14.07
CA VAL A 58 -17.29 19.71 12.72
C VAL A 58 -15.98 20.14 12.09
N ILE A 59 -15.57 19.49 11.00
CA ILE A 59 -14.29 19.73 10.32
C ILE A 59 -14.53 20.14 8.87
N SER A 60 -13.69 21.05 8.39
CA SER A 60 -13.55 21.37 6.97
C SER A 60 -12.11 21.77 6.67
N PHE A 61 -11.74 21.69 5.40
CA PHE A 61 -10.41 22.03 4.91
C PHE A 61 -10.52 23.13 3.86
N ILE A 62 -9.51 23.98 3.78
CA ILE A 62 -9.38 24.99 2.72
C ILE A 62 -8.11 24.67 1.96
N GLY A 63 -8.27 24.43 0.66
CA GLY A 63 -7.15 24.17 -0.25
C GLY A 63 -6.37 25.45 -0.58
N PRO A 64 -5.18 25.31 -1.20
CA PRO A 64 -4.36 26.44 -1.64
C PRO A 64 -5.06 27.41 -2.62
N ASP A 65 -6.08 26.93 -3.34
CA ASP A 65 -6.92 27.70 -4.26
C ASP A 65 -8.06 28.47 -3.55
N GLY A 66 -8.21 28.27 -2.24
CA GLY A 66 -9.28 28.84 -1.43
C GLY A 66 -10.59 28.03 -1.45
N GLU A 67 -10.64 26.91 -2.16
CA GLU A 67 -11.81 26.04 -2.16
C GLU A 67 -11.97 25.33 -0.81
N LYS A 68 -13.22 25.19 -0.35
CA LYS A 68 -13.56 24.58 0.93
C LYS A 68 -14.06 23.15 0.72
N TYR A 69 -13.40 22.20 1.38
CA TYR A 69 -13.70 20.78 1.30
C TYR A 69 -14.21 20.25 2.65
N TYR A 70 -15.30 19.49 2.64
CA TYR A 70 -15.93 18.91 3.83
C TYR A 70 -16.81 17.72 3.43
N ASP A 71 -17.19 16.92 4.43
CA ASP A 71 -18.04 15.75 4.23
C ASP A 71 -19.41 16.11 3.64
N GLY A 72 -19.95 15.25 2.78
CA GLY A 72 -21.29 15.40 2.19
C GLY A 72 -21.39 16.32 0.97
N VAL A 73 -20.27 16.79 0.41
CA VAL A 73 -20.23 17.54 -0.86
C VAL A 73 -20.02 16.57 -2.03
N PRO A 74 -20.96 16.47 -2.99
CA PRO A 74 -20.76 15.67 -4.20
C PRO A 74 -19.55 16.16 -5.00
N ASP A 75 -18.81 15.24 -5.60
CA ASP A 75 -17.66 15.51 -6.47
C ASP A 75 -16.48 16.25 -5.79
N ASN A 76 -16.41 16.24 -4.45
CA ASN A 76 -15.24 16.73 -3.74
C ASN A 76 -14.06 15.72 -3.87
N LYS A 77 -12.84 16.17 -3.61
CA LYS A 77 -11.63 15.32 -3.58
C LYS A 77 -11.45 14.58 -2.23
N ILE A 78 -12.46 14.59 -1.35
CA ILE A 78 -12.35 14.12 0.03
C ILE A 78 -13.27 12.94 0.27
N SER A 79 -12.70 11.77 0.51
CA SER A 79 -13.45 10.67 1.14
C SER A 79 -13.29 10.72 2.66
N VAL A 80 -14.34 10.31 3.37
CA VAL A 80 -14.43 10.38 4.84
C VAL A 80 -14.82 9.03 5.39
N GLU A 81 -14.06 8.56 6.38
CA GLU A 81 -14.36 7.34 7.12
C GLU A 81 -14.50 7.65 8.62
N TYR A 82 -15.59 7.17 9.21
CA TYR A 82 -15.87 7.31 10.62
C TYR A 82 -15.57 6.00 11.35
N THR A 83 -14.64 6.06 12.30
CA THR A 83 -14.37 4.99 13.26
C THR A 83 -14.65 5.49 14.68
N GLU A 84 -14.77 4.60 15.66
CA GLU A 84 -14.97 4.98 17.05
C GLU A 84 -13.85 5.93 17.54
N GLY A 85 -14.20 7.17 17.85
CA GLY A 85 -13.29 8.19 18.36
C GLY A 85 -12.32 8.80 17.35
N VAL A 86 -12.40 8.45 16.06
CA VAL A 86 -11.51 8.97 15.00
C VAL A 86 -12.26 9.19 13.69
N ILE A 87 -11.99 10.30 13.02
CA ILE A 87 -12.41 10.55 11.63
C ILE A 87 -11.18 10.54 10.74
N TYR A 88 -11.22 9.79 9.65
CA TYR A 88 -10.21 9.82 8.61
C TYR A 88 -10.73 10.59 7.40
N TYR A 89 -9.94 11.57 6.96
CA TYR A 89 -10.18 12.31 5.72
C TYR A 89 -9.07 11.96 4.74
N MET A 90 -9.44 11.50 3.55
CA MET A 90 -8.50 11.17 2.48
C MET A 90 -8.69 12.16 1.34
N ILE A 91 -7.70 13.02 1.14
CA ILE A 91 -7.68 14.03 0.08
C ILE A 91 -6.88 13.45 -1.10
N SER A 92 -7.58 13.11 -2.17
CA SER A 92 -6.93 12.66 -3.41
C SER A 92 -6.39 13.85 -4.21
N ASN A 93 -5.19 13.71 -4.78
CA ASN A 93 -4.55 14.73 -5.62
C ASN A 93 -4.56 16.13 -4.96
N ALA A 94 -4.14 16.21 -3.69
CA ALA A 94 -4.05 17.45 -2.94
C ALA A 94 -3.05 18.40 -3.63
N MET A 95 -3.47 19.66 -3.82
CA MET A 95 -2.69 20.64 -4.57
C MET A 95 -1.48 21.14 -3.78
N PRO A 96 -0.36 21.47 -4.46
CA PRO A 96 0.77 22.15 -3.84
C PRO A 96 0.35 23.46 -3.16
N GLY A 97 0.86 23.71 -1.96
CA GLY A 97 0.61 24.92 -1.17
C GLY A 97 0.11 24.61 0.24
N ASP A 98 -0.38 25.65 0.91
CA ASP A 98 -0.88 25.59 2.27
C ASP A 98 -2.31 25.04 2.31
N TRP A 99 -2.49 23.96 3.06
CA TRP A 99 -3.80 23.42 3.41
C TRP A 99 -4.17 23.86 4.82
N THR A 100 -5.35 24.46 4.97
CA THR A 100 -5.84 24.97 6.25
C THR A 100 -6.96 24.08 6.77
N ILE A 101 -6.96 23.79 8.07
CA ILE A 101 -8.09 23.13 8.74
C ILE A 101 -8.94 24.17 9.47
N GLU A 102 -10.24 24.12 9.26
CA GLU A 102 -11.25 24.83 10.03
C GLU A 102 -12.09 23.82 10.82
N TYR A 103 -12.19 24.01 12.14
CA TYR A 103 -12.91 23.08 13.00
C TYR A 103 -13.66 23.73 14.16
N ASP A 104 -14.78 23.12 14.54
CA ASP A 104 -15.45 23.30 15.83
C ASP A 104 -15.28 22.01 16.63
N LYS A 105 -14.59 22.10 17.77
CA LYS A 105 -14.35 20.95 18.65
C LYS A 105 -15.58 20.57 19.49
N LEU A 106 -16.64 21.38 19.48
CA LEU A 106 -17.83 21.19 20.30
C LEU A 106 -17.45 21.01 21.78
N SER A 107 -17.98 19.99 22.45
CA SER A 107 -17.67 19.67 23.85
C SER A 107 -16.33 18.95 24.07
N ASN A 108 -15.56 18.66 23.01
CA ASN A 108 -14.27 17.98 23.17
C ASN A 108 -13.25 18.87 23.88
N PRO A 109 -12.49 18.35 24.86
CA PRO A 109 -11.43 19.12 25.51
C PRO A 109 -10.35 19.51 24.49
N THR A 110 -9.91 18.55 23.67
CA THR A 110 -8.90 18.67 22.61
C THR A 110 -9.25 17.79 21.43
N LEU A 111 -8.72 18.13 20.26
CA LEU A 111 -8.66 17.24 19.10
C LEU A 111 -7.18 16.90 18.85
N GLU A 112 -6.88 15.63 18.59
CA GLU A 112 -5.58 15.22 18.07
C GLU A 112 -5.70 15.11 16.55
N ILE A 113 -4.89 15.88 15.84
CA ILE A 113 -4.94 15.94 14.38
C ILE A 113 -3.56 15.55 13.86
N THR A 114 -3.49 14.45 13.13
CA THR A 114 -2.27 14.01 12.45
C THR A 114 -2.53 13.89 10.96
N TYR A 115 -1.47 14.00 10.16
CA TYR A 115 -1.55 13.90 8.72
C TYR A 115 -0.31 13.20 8.16
N ALA A 116 -0.49 12.50 7.06
CA ALA A 116 0.59 11.84 6.33
C ALA A 116 0.22 11.72 4.85
N PRO A 117 1.20 11.70 3.93
CA PRO A 117 0.92 11.28 2.58
C PRO A 117 0.53 9.79 2.57
N TYR A 118 -0.29 9.38 1.62
CA TYR A 118 -0.64 7.96 1.41
C TYR A 118 -0.59 7.63 -0.07
N ALA A 119 -0.42 6.35 -0.40
CA ALA A 119 -0.58 5.85 -1.76
C ALA A 119 -1.81 4.94 -1.80
N GLU A 120 -2.59 5.01 -2.87
CA GLU A 120 -3.61 4.00 -3.11
C GLU A 120 -2.93 2.66 -3.40
N ILE A 121 -3.62 1.57 -3.11
CA ILE A 121 -3.05 0.24 -3.34
C ILE A 121 -3.17 -0.09 -4.82
N VAL A 122 -2.04 -0.36 -5.48
CA VAL A 122 -2.05 -1.05 -6.78
C VAL A 122 -2.37 -2.52 -6.54
N ARG A 123 -3.22 -3.14 -7.37
CA ARG A 123 -3.61 -4.55 -7.19
C ARG A 123 -3.48 -5.32 -8.48
N ILE A 124 -2.89 -6.50 -8.41
CA ILE A 124 -2.94 -7.49 -9.48
C ILE A 124 -4.27 -8.24 -9.33
N GLU A 125 -5.22 -7.93 -10.20
CA GLU A 125 -6.55 -8.55 -10.18
C GLU A 125 -6.55 -9.94 -10.82
N ARG A 126 -5.65 -10.13 -11.79
CA ARG A 126 -5.55 -11.36 -12.57
C ARG A 126 -4.13 -11.53 -13.08
N PHE A 127 -3.60 -12.75 -13.00
CA PHE A 127 -2.33 -13.12 -13.60
C PHE A 127 -2.42 -14.55 -14.14
N ILE A 128 -2.36 -14.68 -15.48
CA ILE A 128 -2.59 -15.94 -16.20
C ILE A 128 -1.42 -16.24 -17.11
N VAL A 129 -1.04 -17.53 -17.15
CA VAL A 129 -0.18 -18.09 -18.19
C VAL A 129 -1.06 -18.66 -19.27
N GLU A 130 -1.01 -18.09 -20.47
CA GLU A 130 -1.84 -18.50 -21.60
C GLU A 130 -1.26 -19.72 -22.30
N SER A 131 0.06 -19.73 -22.50
CA SER A 131 0.80 -20.87 -23.02
C SER A 131 2.28 -20.78 -22.70
N ILE A 132 2.94 -21.94 -22.69
CA ILE A 132 4.40 -22.06 -22.60
C ILE A 132 4.86 -22.89 -23.79
N GLU A 133 5.50 -22.22 -24.75
CA GLU A 133 5.92 -22.82 -26.01
C GLU A 133 7.20 -22.13 -26.52
N ASN A 134 8.06 -22.87 -27.21
CA ASN A 134 9.22 -22.31 -27.93
C ASN A 134 10.14 -21.42 -27.05
N GLU A 135 10.55 -21.91 -25.88
CA GLU A 135 11.40 -21.18 -24.92
C GLU A 135 10.80 -19.86 -24.40
N ALA A 136 9.47 -19.71 -24.44
CA ALA A 136 8.78 -18.52 -23.95
C ALA A 136 7.45 -18.85 -23.28
N ALA A 137 7.05 -18.03 -22.31
CA ALA A 137 5.71 -18.03 -21.72
C ALA A 137 4.93 -16.82 -22.24
N ASN A 138 3.74 -17.04 -22.81
CA ASN A 138 2.79 -15.97 -23.08
C ASN A 138 1.92 -15.79 -21.85
N ILE A 139 1.91 -14.59 -21.29
CA ILE A 139 1.13 -14.26 -20.10
C ILE A 139 0.21 -13.08 -20.37
N SER A 140 -0.89 -13.02 -19.61
CA SER A 140 -1.74 -11.84 -19.51
C SER A 140 -2.09 -11.54 -18.07
N PHE A 141 -2.19 -10.26 -17.75
CA PHE A 141 -2.53 -9.83 -16.40
C PHE A 141 -3.26 -8.48 -16.41
N ASP A 142 -4.07 -8.27 -15.38
CA ASP A 142 -4.84 -7.06 -15.15
C ASP A 142 -4.39 -6.43 -13.84
N VAL A 143 -4.09 -5.13 -13.89
CA VAL A 143 -3.72 -4.34 -12.72
C VAL A 143 -4.76 -3.27 -12.52
N SER A 144 -5.33 -3.15 -11.32
CA SER A 144 -6.25 -2.07 -10.96
C SER A 144 -5.54 -0.98 -10.16
N TYR A 145 -5.97 0.25 -10.40
CA TYR A 145 -5.59 1.43 -9.64
C TYR A 145 -6.73 2.45 -9.72
N ILE A 146 -6.83 3.36 -8.74
CA ILE A 146 -7.94 4.32 -8.64
C ILE A 146 -8.10 5.16 -9.91
N ASP A 147 -6.97 5.51 -10.54
CA ASP A 147 -6.89 6.26 -11.78
C ASP A 147 -6.18 5.42 -12.86
N ASN A 148 -6.34 5.81 -14.13
CA ASN A 148 -5.52 5.27 -15.21
C ASN A 148 -4.11 5.85 -15.08
N SER A 149 -3.15 5.01 -14.71
CA SER A 149 -1.77 5.38 -14.43
C SER A 149 -0.84 4.29 -14.96
N ASP A 150 0.35 4.71 -15.39
CA ASP A 150 1.36 3.76 -15.82
C ASP A 150 2.00 3.09 -14.59
N PHE A 151 2.31 1.81 -14.73
CA PHE A 151 3.01 1.02 -13.74
C PHE A 151 4.19 0.30 -14.39
N GLU A 152 5.19 -0.03 -13.59
CA GLU A 152 6.29 -0.91 -13.97
C GLU A 152 6.03 -2.32 -13.46
N TYR A 153 6.52 -3.33 -14.18
CA TYR A 153 6.40 -4.71 -13.75
C TYR A 153 7.68 -5.51 -14.00
N ILE A 154 7.86 -6.54 -13.17
CA ILE A 154 8.92 -7.53 -13.27
C ILE A 154 8.27 -8.91 -13.31
N VAL A 155 8.63 -9.71 -14.30
CA VAL A 155 8.29 -11.13 -14.36
C VAL A 155 9.51 -11.95 -14.02
N SER A 156 9.36 -12.86 -13.07
CA SER A 156 10.41 -13.77 -12.62
C SER A 156 9.94 -15.22 -12.70
N ALA A 157 10.86 -16.16 -12.92
CA ALA A 157 10.63 -17.55 -12.53
C ALA A 157 10.90 -17.69 -11.03
N ALA A 158 10.03 -18.39 -10.32
CA ALA A 158 10.11 -18.61 -8.89
C ALA A 158 10.09 -20.12 -8.57
N ILE A 159 10.80 -20.49 -7.52
CA ILE A 159 10.74 -21.81 -6.89
C ILE A 159 10.06 -21.63 -5.55
N THR A 160 9.08 -22.47 -5.25
CA THR A 160 8.30 -22.44 -4.01
C THR A 160 8.59 -23.68 -3.15
N ASN A 161 8.44 -23.54 -1.84
CA ASN A 161 8.41 -24.69 -0.92
C ASN A 161 6.98 -25.25 -0.76
N GLU A 162 6.82 -26.27 0.09
CA GLU A 162 5.53 -26.92 0.36
C GLU A 162 4.42 -25.97 0.88
N ASN A 163 4.80 -24.82 1.43
CA ASN A 163 3.88 -23.78 1.91
C ASN A 163 3.63 -22.67 0.87
N ASN A 164 3.96 -22.90 -0.40
CA ASN A 164 3.88 -21.92 -1.49
C ASN A 164 4.68 -20.63 -1.25
N THR A 165 5.69 -20.68 -0.36
CA THR A 165 6.57 -19.53 -0.12
C THR A 165 7.70 -19.57 -1.15
N VAL A 166 7.99 -18.44 -1.79
CA VAL A 166 9.11 -18.30 -2.74
C VAL A 166 10.44 -18.47 -2.00
N THR A 167 11.23 -19.48 -2.39
CA THR A 167 12.56 -19.77 -1.82
C THR A 167 13.70 -19.42 -2.76
N GLY A 168 13.41 -19.18 -4.04
CA GLY A 168 14.37 -18.70 -5.04
C GLY A 168 13.63 -18.08 -6.21
N GLN A 169 14.23 -17.06 -6.82
CA GLN A 169 13.67 -16.44 -8.02
C GLN A 169 14.76 -15.97 -8.99
N LYS A 170 14.42 -15.93 -10.27
CA LYS A 170 15.25 -15.35 -11.33
C LYS A 170 14.41 -14.45 -12.20
N GLU A 171 14.82 -13.19 -12.30
CA GLU A 171 14.20 -12.21 -13.19
C GLU A 171 14.32 -12.67 -14.65
N LEU A 172 13.22 -12.55 -15.40
CA LEU A 172 13.12 -12.92 -16.80
C LEU A 172 12.92 -11.71 -17.70
N LEU A 173 12.08 -10.76 -17.26
CA LEU A 173 11.67 -9.62 -18.06
C LEU A 173 11.21 -8.46 -17.15
N LYS A 174 11.48 -7.24 -17.59
CA LYS A 174 10.86 -6.01 -17.08
C LYS A 174 10.06 -5.33 -18.18
N GLY A 175 9.01 -4.64 -17.81
CA GLY A 175 8.23 -3.82 -18.72
C GLY A 175 7.38 -2.80 -18.00
N SER A 176 6.53 -2.12 -18.74
CA SER A 176 5.52 -1.21 -18.23
C SER A 176 4.16 -1.49 -18.85
N GLY A 177 3.11 -1.14 -18.12
CA GLY A 177 1.72 -1.23 -18.57
C GLY A 177 0.91 -0.06 -18.02
N SER A 178 -0.39 -0.03 -18.30
CA SER A 178 -1.29 0.98 -17.77
C SER A 178 -2.39 0.30 -16.96
N SER A 179 -2.67 0.82 -15.76
CA SER A 179 -3.73 0.30 -14.90
C SER A 179 -5.09 0.33 -15.60
N ASN A 180 -6.00 -0.54 -15.13
CA ASN A 180 -7.35 -0.72 -15.66
C ASN A 180 -7.40 -1.17 -17.13
N THR A 181 -6.28 -1.70 -17.64
CA THR A 181 -6.17 -2.32 -18.96
C THR A 181 -5.43 -3.67 -18.87
N THR A 182 -5.78 -4.60 -19.74
CA THR A 182 -5.08 -5.89 -19.81
C THR A 182 -3.72 -5.73 -20.47
N THR A 183 -2.68 -6.22 -19.79
CA THR A 183 -1.33 -6.31 -20.35
C THR A 183 -1.07 -7.75 -20.80
N SER A 184 -0.62 -7.92 -22.04
CA SER A 184 -0.19 -9.21 -22.60
C SER A 184 1.27 -9.13 -23.00
N VAL A 185 2.09 -10.08 -22.53
CA VAL A 185 3.54 -10.09 -22.79
C VAL A 185 4.06 -11.50 -23.03
N LYS A 186 5.05 -11.60 -23.91
CA LYS A 186 5.82 -12.83 -24.17
C LYS A 186 7.13 -12.79 -23.40
N VAL A 187 7.26 -13.68 -22.43
CA VAL A 187 8.39 -13.75 -21.48
C VAL A 187 9.40 -14.79 -21.96
N PRO A 188 10.66 -14.42 -22.25
CA PRO A 188 11.69 -15.37 -22.62
C PRO A 188 12.13 -16.23 -21.43
N LEU A 189 12.29 -17.53 -21.64
CA LEU A 189 12.70 -18.51 -20.61
C LEU A 189 14.15 -19.00 -20.79
N SER A 190 14.82 -18.60 -21.87
CA SER A 190 16.15 -19.07 -22.26
C SER A 190 17.27 -18.83 -21.26
N SER A 191 17.04 -17.97 -20.26
CA SER A 191 17.99 -17.73 -19.18
C SER A 191 17.86 -18.74 -18.03
N LEU A 192 16.79 -19.54 -17.96
CA LEU A 192 16.57 -20.50 -16.88
C LEU A 192 17.44 -21.74 -17.04
N SER A 193 17.80 -22.35 -15.92
CA SER A 193 18.35 -23.72 -15.89
C SER A 193 17.22 -24.73 -16.07
N SER A 194 17.55 -25.98 -16.40
CA SER A 194 16.61 -27.08 -16.41
C SER A 194 16.06 -27.32 -15.00
N TYR A 195 14.74 -27.25 -14.85
CA TYR A 195 14.02 -27.53 -13.61
C TYR A 195 12.56 -27.84 -13.90
N ASP A 196 11.95 -28.71 -13.10
CA ASP A 196 10.64 -29.28 -13.41
C ASP A 196 9.46 -28.51 -12.79
N ARG A 197 9.71 -27.59 -11.84
CA ARG A 197 8.68 -26.97 -11.00
C ARG A 197 8.84 -25.46 -10.81
N TYR A 198 9.04 -24.72 -11.89
CA TYR A 198 8.99 -23.26 -11.83
C TYR A 198 7.56 -22.76 -11.73
N HIS A 199 7.36 -21.66 -11.00
CA HIS A 199 6.16 -20.81 -11.09
C HIS A 199 6.56 -19.49 -11.75
N LEU A 200 5.61 -18.76 -12.34
CA LEU A 200 5.85 -17.36 -12.69
C LEU A 200 5.41 -16.47 -11.54
N LYS A 201 6.24 -15.48 -11.22
CA LYS A 201 5.96 -14.40 -10.27
C LYS A 201 5.88 -13.09 -11.04
N LEU A 202 4.83 -12.33 -10.78
CA LEU A 202 4.65 -10.96 -11.26
C LEU A 202 4.81 -10.02 -10.06
N GLU A 203 5.63 -9.00 -10.22
CA GLU A 203 5.78 -7.88 -9.27
C GLU A 203 5.40 -6.61 -10.03
N VAL A 204 4.49 -5.81 -9.48
CA VAL A 204 4.02 -4.55 -10.07
C VAL A 204 4.34 -3.42 -9.11
N TYR A 205 4.87 -2.33 -9.64
CA TYR A 205 5.25 -1.12 -8.89
C TYR A 205 4.60 0.10 -9.54
N LEU A 206 4.08 1.01 -8.73
CA LEU A 206 3.54 2.29 -9.17
C LEU A 206 3.98 3.38 -8.21
N ASP A 207 4.52 4.49 -8.73
CA ASP A 207 4.81 5.69 -7.96
C ASP A 207 3.57 6.61 -7.98
N SER A 208 3.06 6.93 -6.80
CA SER A 208 2.00 7.92 -6.63
C SER A 208 2.49 9.06 -5.73
N GLY A 209 2.97 10.13 -6.36
CA GLY A 209 3.37 11.35 -5.66
C GLY A 209 4.57 11.15 -4.73
N GLY A 210 5.53 10.33 -5.15
CA GLY A 210 6.75 10.01 -4.40
C GLY A 210 6.57 8.91 -3.35
N LEU A 211 5.44 8.21 -3.36
CA LEU A 211 5.20 7.00 -2.59
C LEU A 211 5.04 5.82 -3.54
N GLU A 212 5.87 4.80 -3.37
CA GLU A 212 5.76 3.56 -4.12
C GLU A 212 4.69 2.65 -3.50
N THR A 213 3.79 2.15 -4.33
CA THR A 213 2.85 1.08 -4.02
C THR A 213 3.19 -0.12 -4.90
N PHE A 214 3.06 -1.33 -4.35
CA PHE A 214 3.40 -2.54 -5.09
C PHE A 214 2.48 -3.69 -4.72
N ASP A 215 2.36 -4.64 -5.63
CA ASP A 215 1.67 -5.90 -5.41
C ASP A 215 2.43 -7.04 -6.10
N THR A 216 2.23 -8.26 -5.63
CA THR A 216 2.90 -9.45 -6.15
C THR A 216 1.92 -10.61 -6.30
N ALA A 217 2.03 -11.34 -7.40
CA ALA A 217 1.26 -12.55 -7.64
C ALA A 217 2.18 -13.68 -8.11
N VAL A 218 1.86 -14.91 -7.72
CA VAL A 218 2.55 -16.13 -8.17
C VAL A 218 1.51 -17.06 -8.79
N THR A 219 1.83 -17.68 -9.92
CA THR A 219 0.93 -18.63 -10.57
C THR A 219 0.71 -19.85 -9.69
N GLU A 220 -0.53 -20.33 -9.62
CA GLU A 220 -0.83 -21.57 -8.86
C GLU A 220 -0.19 -22.79 -9.52
N GLU A 221 -0.27 -22.88 -10.84
CA GLU A 221 0.33 -23.95 -11.61
C GLU A 221 1.83 -23.74 -11.82
N SER A 222 2.59 -24.82 -11.67
CA SER A 222 4.00 -24.87 -12.01
C SER A 222 4.22 -25.37 -13.44
N PHE A 223 5.33 -25.00 -14.05
CA PHE A 223 5.79 -25.50 -15.33
C PHE A 223 7.20 -26.08 -15.23
N SER A 224 7.48 -27.05 -16.08
CA SER A 224 8.82 -27.58 -16.30
C SER A 224 9.50 -26.83 -17.44
N TYR A 225 10.79 -26.55 -17.28
CA TYR A 225 11.63 -26.00 -18.33
C TYR A 225 12.86 -26.88 -18.48
N ASP A 226 13.18 -27.24 -19.72
CA ASP A 226 14.41 -27.96 -20.07
C ASP A 226 15.28 -27.08 -20.95
N ASN A 227 16.40 -26.61 -20.39
CA ASN A 227 17.38 -25.82 -21.09
C ASN A 227 18.34 -26.73 -21.86
N ASN A 228 18.05 -26.94 -23.14
CA ASN A 228 18.90 -27.70 -24.06
C ASN A 228 20.28 -27.05 -24.35
N ARG A 229 20.55 -25.85 -23.81
CA ARG A 229 21.84 -25.15 -23.91
C ARG A 229 22.61 -25.18 -22.59
N GLU A 230 22.02 -25.69 -21.51
CA GLU A 230 22.72 -25.81 -20.24
C GLU A 230 23.87 -26.83 -20.40
N PRO A 231 25.10 -26.47 -19.98
CA PRO A 231 26.19 -27.42 -19.98
C PRO A 231 25.79 -28.64 -19.15
N LYS A 232 25.88 -29.84 -19.75
CA LYS A 232 25.63 -31.07 -19.00
C LYS A 232 26.62 -31.15 -17.85
N GLY A 233 26.14 -31.50 -16.66
CA GLY A 233 27.01 -31.74 -15.52
C GLY A 233 28.05 -32.82 -15.83
N ILE A 234 29.30 -32.59 -15.41
CA ILE A 234 30.40 -33.55 -15.55
C ILE A 234 30.16 -34.67 -14.53
N ASN A 235 29.54 -35.76 -14.97
CA ASN A 235 29.14 -36.86 -14.09
C ASN A 235 30.33 -37.70 -13.59
N ASP A 236 31.50 -37.55 -14.22
CA ASP A 236 32.75 -38.29 -13.95
C ASP A 236 33.83 -37.43 -13.30
N PHE A 237 33.48 -36.23 -12.78
CA PHE A 237 34.47 -35.37 -12.14
C PHE A 237 35.11 -36.09 -10.95
N TYR A 238 36.42 -36.28 -11.02
CA TYR A 238 37.22 -36.92 -9.99
C TYR A 238 38.33 -35.98 -9.54
N ALA A 239 38.49 -35.83 -8.22
CA ALA A 239 39.60 -35.10 -7.63
C ALA A 239 40.21 -35.93 -6.50
N GLU A 240 41.54 -36.08 -6.55
CA GLU A 240 42.32 -36.74 -5.51
C GLU A 240 43.40 -35.80 -5.00
N ILE A 241 43.46 -35.65 -3.68
CA ILE A 241 44.50 -34.87 -2.99
C ILE A 241 45.41 -35.84 -2.25
N ASN A 242 46.66 -35.93 -2.68
CA ASN A 242 47.68 -36.69 -1.97
C ASN A 242 48.57 -35.72 -1.16
N LEU A 243 48.31 -35.65 0.15
CA LEU A 243 49.05 -34.78 1.08
C LEU A 243 50.48 -35.26 1.36
N THR A 244 50.80 -36.53 1.07
CA THR A 244 52.16 -37.08 1.29
C THR A 244 53.06 -36.76 0.11
N GLU A 245 52.51 -36.81 -1.10
CA GLU A 245 53.20 -36.47 -2.35
C GLU A 245 53.02 -35.00 -2.76
N GLU A 246 52.28 -34.22 -1.96
CA GLU A 246 51.92 -32.82 -2.23
C GLU A 246 51.31 -32.63 -3.64
N SER A 247 50.48 -33.56 -4.07
CA SER A 247 49.91 -33.59 -5.42
C SER A 247 48.38 -33.53 -5.43
N LEU A 248 47.85 -32.92 -6.50
CA LEU A 248 46.43 -32.84 -6.81
C LEU A 248 46.21 -33.43 -8.20
N LEU A 249 45.41 -34.48 -8.29
CA LEU A 249 44.90 -35.02 -9.54
C LEU A 249 43.47 -34.51 -9.73
N ILE A 250 43.20 -33.93 -10.90
CA ILE A 250 41.84 -33.60 -11.34
C ILE A 250 41.62 -34.30 -12.68
N ASP A 251 40.56 -35.09 -12.78
CA ASP A 251 40.16 -35.82 -13.98
C ASP A 251 38.70 -35.48 -14.34
N TRP A 252 38.49 -35.13 -15.61
CA TRP A 252 37.20 -34.90 -16.26
C TRP A 252 37.23 -35.44 -17.71
N SER A 253 38.07 -36.45 -17.96
CA SER A 253 38.49 -36.85 -19.30
C SER A 253 37.36 -37.34 -20.20
N SER A 254 36.25 -37.86 -19.67
CA SER A 254 35.13 -38.31 -20.52
C SER A 254 34.35 -37.15 -21.18
N GLU A 255 34.45 -35.93 -20.64
CA GLU A 255 33.80 -34.71 -21.15
C GLU A 255 34.80 -33.73 -21.80
N SER A 256 36.10 -34.05 -21.81
CA SER A 256 37.12 -33.23 -22.47
C SER A 256 37.07 -33.36 -24.00
N VAL A 257 36.32 -32.47 -24.67
CA VAL A 257 36.47 -32.27 -26.11
C VAL A 257 37.78 -31.52 -26.36
N TYR A 258 38.88 -32.25 -26.51
CA TYR A 258 40.14 -31.70 -27.02
C TYR A 258 40.01 -31.38 -28.52
N ASN A 259 39.51 -30.19 -28.84
CA ASN A 259 39.72 -29.60 -30.17
C ASN A 259 41.04 -28.82 -30.16
N CYS A 260 42.15 -29.55 -30.18
CA CYS A 260 43.40 -29.00 -30.72
C CYS A 260 43.39 -29.27 -32.22
N GLN A 261 42.91 -28.30 -33.01
CA GLN A 261 43.30 -28.22 -34.41
C GLN A 261 44.75 -27.70 -34.45
N GLU A 262 45.68 -28.55 -34.90
CA GLU A 262 46.94 -28.10 -35.51
C GLU A 262 46.67 -27.42 -36.86
#